data_AF-A0A7S2IBU9-F1
#
_entry.id   AF-A0A7S2IBU9-F1
#
_cell.length_a   1.000
_cell.length_b   1.000
_cell.length_c   1.000
_cell.angle_alpha   90.00
_cell.angle_beta   90.00
_cell.angle_gamma   90.00
#
_symmetry.space_group_name_H-M   'P 1'
#
loop_
_entity.id
_entity.type
_entity.pdbx_description
1 polymer ?
#
loop_
_entity_poly.entity_id
_entity_poly.type
_entity_poly.pdbx_seq_one_letter_code
_entity_poly.pdbx_strand_id
1 'polypeptide(L)'
;SSPQYLLIKPAISLIGFRRGGRPMGKKHGNILLEQTPTTVCCGVFSLRVGVRLVSVLTAFEGACQLYVYLSETLSGEPVFRWGPAAYERHLQLSSAVVGCLAILSGFWGAKSARSCNHKVVHNVRLFQLFFMCWTVIWFALVGMPVRIDYVSVPVVDRWPISALPGIPKHLVVDPQWPDGKPAVCGDIADIKARLVESLESKQKNRFLRTTLRKVSVALLKKVLTCQQTVKVFWSCGALLLAFRFYCIHILGYFFKVILRGGDGVMIMGRLDDLDEPFSASSTSLVLMRKQVQQAFNEMDADGDGRLSFEELMQYLEDSNHRYKGISKALGSGDNAVKV
;
A
#
# COMPACT_ATOMS: atom_id res chain seq x y z
N SER A 1 -50.97 -46.88 10.08
CA SER A 1 -50.19 -45.80 10.71
C SER A 1 -48.77 -46.31 10.91
N SER A 2 -47.91 -46.06 9.93
CA SER A 2 -46.52 -46.54 9.91
C SER A 2 -45.62 -45.33 9.68
N PRO A 3 -44.54 -45.13 10.44
CA PRO A 3 -43.66 -43.98 10.23
C PRO A 3 -42.84 -44.20 8.96
N GLN A 4 -42.84 -43.19 8.09
CA GLN A 4 -42.00 -43.15 6.89
C GLN A 4 -40.58 -42.77 7.31
N TYR A 5 -39.64 -43.70 7.17
CA TYR A 5 -38.21 -43.44 7.32
C TYR A 5 -37.63 -42.95 6.00
N LEU A 6 -37.01 -41.77 6.01
CA LEU A 6 -36.26 -41.24 4.88
C LEU A 6 -34.83 -41.80 4.93
N LEU A 7 -34.56 -42.80 4.10
CA LEU A 7 -33.28 -43.50 4.01
C LEU A 7 -32.41 -42.81 2.95
N ILE A 8 -31.47 -41.97 3.37
CA ILE A 8 -30.53 -41.31 2.44
C ILE A 8 -29.40 -42.28 2.09
N LYS A 9 -29.44 -42.85 0.87
CA LYS A 9 -28.29 -43.54 0.26
C LYS A 9 -27.38 -42.52 -0.43
N PRO A 10 -26.04 -42.66 -0.34
CA PRO A 10 -25.11 -41.82 -1.10
C PRO A 10 -24.98 -42.37 -2.53
N ALA A 11 -25.60 -41.69 -3.49
CA ALA A 11 -25.36 -41.94 -4.91
C ALA A 11 -24.33 -40.92 -5.43
N ILE A 12 -23.09 -41.37 -5.56
CA ILE A 12 -22.08 -40.73 -6.39
C ILE A 12 -22.44 -41.02 -7.84
N SER A 13 -22.87 -40.01 -8.59
CA SER A 13 -22.90 -40.06 -10.05
C SER A 13 -22.74 -38.67 -10.66
N LEU A 14 -21.78 -38.59 -11.57
CA LEU A 14 -21.47 -37.47 -12.45
C LEU A 14 -22.70 -37.02 -13.25
N ILE A 15 -23.12 -35.76 -13.11
CA ILE A 15 -23.97 -35.09 -14.09
C ILE A 15 -23.50 -33.64 -14.29
N GLY A 16 -23.28 -33.30 -15.56
CA GLY A 16 -22.74 -32.04 -16.05
C GLY A 16 -23.64 -30.83 -15.77
N PHE A 17 -22.98 -29.72 -15.43
CA PHE A 17 -23.62 -28.45 -15.15
C PHE A 17 -24.05 -27.75 -16.45
N ARG A 18 -25.36 -27.82 -16.76
CA ARG A 18 -26.03 -26.97 -17.74
C ARG A 18 -26.32 -25.61 -17.11
N ARG A 19 -25.87 -24.52 -17.76
CA ARG A 19 -26.18 -23.12 -17.41
C ARG A 19 -27.69 -22.87 -17.54
N GLY A 20 -28.33 -22.37 -16.48
CA GLY A 20 -29.71 -21.91 -16.52
C GLY A 20 -30.34 -21.62 -15.16
N GLY A 21 -29.72 -20.75 -14.34
CA GLY A 21 -30.27 -20.31 -13.06
C GLY A 21 -30.75 -18.85 -13.12
N ARG A 22 -32.04 -18.62 -12.87
CA ARG A 22 -32.69 -17.30 -12.74
C ARG A 22 -32.11 -16.51 -11.55
N PRO A 23 -32.08 -15.16 -11.59
CA PRO A 23 -31.61 -14.36 -10.47
C PRO A 23 -32.61 -14.38 -9.32
N MET A 24 -32.26 -15.04 -8.22
CA MET A 24 -32.95 -14.90 -6.92
C MET A 24 -32.74 -13.47 -6.40
N GLY A 25 -33.83 -12.86 -5.96
CA GLY A 25 -33.89 -11.47 -5.49
C GLY A 25 -32.93 -11.20 -4.32
N LYS A 26 -32.16 -10.12 -4.45
CA LYS A 26 -31.30 -9.56 -3.41
C LYS A 26 -32.14 -8.92 -2.30
N LYS A 27 -32.58 -9.70 -1.31
CA LYS A 27 -32.95 -9.13 -0.01
C LYS A 27 -31.66 -8.77 0.74
N HIS A 28 -31.58 -7.52 1.16
CA HIS A 28 -30.44 -6.89 1.79
C HIS A 28 -30.26 -7.45 3.20
N GLY A 29 -29.42 -8.48 3.34
CA GLY A 29 -28.83 -8.85 4.62
C GLY A 29 -27.62 -7.97 4.86
N ASN A 30 -27.79 -6.89 5.63
CA ASN A 30 -26.66 -6.20 6.24
C ASN A 30 -26.09 -7.12 7.34
N ILE A 31 -25.28 -8.08 6.93
CA ILE A 31 -24.40 -8.84 7.83
C ILE A 31 -23.31 -7.85 8.25
N LEU A 32 -23.46 -7.29 9.44
CA LEU A 32 -22.47 -6.37 10.01
C LEU A 32 -21.15 -7.11 10.22
N LEU A 33 -20.14 -6.64 9.50
CA LEU A 33 -18.77 -7.13 9.38
C LEU A 33 -17.89 -6.84 10.62
N GLU A 34 -18.48 -6.65 11.80
CA GLU A 34 -17.87 -5.78 12.81
C GLU A 34 -16.83 -6.44 13.71
N GLN A 35 -16.57 -7.74 13.57
CA GLN A 35 -15.41 -8.37 14.21
C GLN A 35 -14.64 -9.29 13.29
N THR A 36 -14.90 -9.30 11.98
CA THR A 36 -13.99 -9.96 11.06
C THR A 36 -12.78 -9.06 10.80
N PRO A 37 -11.55 -9.56 10.94
CA PRO A 37 -10.32 -8.78 10.85
C PRO A 37 -9.95 -8.32 9.42
N THR A 38 -10.94 -8.27 8.53
CA THR A 38 -10.92 -7.45 7.31
C THR A 38 -10.93 -5.95 7.60
N THR A 39 -10.95 -5.54 8.87
CA THR A 39 -10.98 -4.15 9.35
C THR A 39 -9.68 -3.37 9.21
N VAL A 40 -8.59 -3.94 8.68
CA VAL A 40 -7.24 -3.33 8.72
C VAL A 40 -7.13 -1.96 8.04
N CYS A 41 -8.10 -1.53 7.22
CA CYS A 41 -8.23 -0.15 6.71
C CYS A 41 -9.58 0.47 7.13
N CYS A 42 -9.77 0.80 8.41
CA CYS A 42 -11.01 1.39 8.91
C CYS A 42 -12.29 0.57 8.64
N GLY A 43 -12.21 -0.77 8.58
CA GLY A 43 -13.42 -1.61 8.57
C GLY A 43 -13.99 -2.04 7.21
N VAL A 44 -13.53 -1.53 6.06
CA VAL A 44 -14.39 -1.55 4.86
C VAL A 44 -13.96 -2.51 3.73
N PHE A 45 -12.75 -3.08 3.75
CA PHE A 45 -12.25 -3.80 2.56
C PHE A 45 -12.23 -5.32 2.70
N SER A 46 -13.04 -5.98 1.86
CA SER A 46 -12.87 -7.40 1.54
C SER A 46 -11.41 -7.70 1.15
N LEU A 47 -10.91 -8.88 1.51
CA LEU A 47 -9.61 -9.44 1.11
C LEU A 47 -9.26 -9.12 -0.37
N ARG A 48 -10.24 -9.32 -1.26
CA ARG A 48 -10.08 -9.07 -2.70
C ARG A 48 -9.83 -7.60 -3.02
N VAL A 49 -10.52 -6.71 -2.31
CA VAL A 49 -10.36 -5.26 -2.48
C VAL A 49 -9.02 -4.81 -1.92
N GLY A 50 -8.61 -5.32 -0.75
CA GLY A 50 -7.33 -5.00 -0.15
C GLY A 50 -6.14 -5.40 -1.02
N VAL A 51 -6.08 -6.66 -1.48
CA VAL A 51 -5.02 -7.13 -2.38
C VAL A 51 -5.01 -6.33 -3.68
N ARG A 52 -6.19 -6.04 -4.25
CA ARG A 52 -6.31 -5.25 -5.49
C ARG A 52 -5.85 -3.81 -5.29
N LEU A 53 -6.19 -3.17 -4.18
CA LEU A 53 -5.78 -1.80 -3.86
C LEU A 53 -4.26 -1.70 -3.74
N VAL A 54 -3.63 -2.58 -2.94
CA VAL A 54 -2.16 -2.61 -2.80
C VAL A 54 -1.48 -2.86 -4.14
N SER A 55 -2.06 -3.74 -4.97
CA SER A 55 -1.52 -4.05 -6.30
C SER A 55 -1.63 -2.85 -7.27
N VAL A 56 -2.76 -2.13 -7.26
CA VAL A 56 -2.97 -0.93 -8.08
C VAL A 56 -2.04 0.20 -7.64
N LEU A 57 -1.91 0.44 -6.33
CA LEU A 57 -0.99 1.45 -5.81
C LEU A 57 0.47 1.13 -6.19
N THR A 58 0.85 -0.15 -6.12
CA THR A 58 2.19 -0.59 -6.56
C THR A 58 2.42 -0.39 -8.05
N ALA A 59 1.42 -0.70 -8.89
CA ALA A 59 1.51 -0.45 -10.33
C ALA A 59 1.59 1.04 -10.65
N PHE A 60 0.82 1.87 -9.94
CA PHE A 60 0.83 3.32 -10.10
C PHE A 60 2.21 3.90 -9.75
N GLU A 61 2.79 3.50 -8.63
CA GLU A 61 4.14 3.94 -8.26
C GLU A 61 5.20 3.48 -9.28
N GLY A 62 5.09 2.25 -9.77
CA GLY A 62 5.96 1.77 -10.84
C GLY A 62 5.81 2.57 -12.14
N ALA A 63 4.59 2.98 -12.49
CA ALA A 63 4.30 3.83 -13.64
C ALA A 63 4.89 5.24 -13.45
N CYS A 64 4.84 5.82 -12.25
CA CYS A 64 5.51 7.07 -11.95
C CYS A 64 7.03 6.97 -12.12
N GLN A 65 7.66 5.90 -11.62
CA GLN A 65 9.11 5.67 -11.80
C GLN A 65 9.49 5.55 -13.28
N LEU A 66 8.73 4.78 -14.04
CA LEU A 66 8.96 4.59 -15.47
C LEU A 66 8.72 5.90 -16.26
N TYR A 67 7.70 6.68 -15.88
CA TYR A 67 7.42 7.97 -16.48
C TYR A 67 8.59 8.95 -16.30
N VAL A 68 9.18 9.03 -15.10
CA VAL A 68 10.36 9.89 -14.86
C VAL A 68 11.51 9.45 -15.77
N TYR A 69 11.82 8.16 -15.81
CA TYR A 69 12.88 7.62 -16.68
C TYR A 69 12.64 7.93 -18.18
N LEU A 70 11.42 7.69 -18.67
CA LEU A 70 11.07 7.96 -20.07
C LEU A 70 11.10 9.46 -20.38
N SER A 71 10.65 10.30 -19.46
CA SER A 71 10.70 11.76 -19.60
C SER A 71 12.14 12.25 -19.74
N GLU A 72 13.07 11.72 -18.96
CA GLU A 72 14.50 12.05 -19.05
C GLU A 72 15.12 11.55 -20.36
N THR A 73 14.80 10.31 -20.73
CA THR A 73 15.32 9.69 -21.96
C THR A 73 14.87 10.44 -23.22
N LEU A 74 13.62 10.90 -23.24
CA LEU A 74 13.03 11.61 -24.39
C LEU A 74 13.42 13.07 -24.47
N SER A 75 13.52 13.77 -23.33
CA SER A 75 13.90 15.19 -23.32
C SER A 75 15.40 15.40 -23.49
N GLY A 76 16.23 14.40 -23.17
CA GLY A 76 17.69 14.53 -23.17
C GLY A 76 18.21 15.38 -22.00
N GLU A 77 17.32 15.92 -21.16
CA GLU A 77 17.69 16.65 -19.96
C GLU A 77 17.31 15.86 -18.70
N PRO A 78 18.19 15.73 -17.70
CA PRO A 78 17.85 15.10 -16.44
C PRO A 78 16.75 15.93 -15.77
N VAL A 79 15.63 15.29 -15.42
CA VAL A 79 14.53 15.88 -14.66
C VAL A 79 14.94 15.95 -13.19
N PHE A 80 15.65 14.92 -12.75
CA PHE A 80 16.13 14.72 -11.40
C PHE A 80 17.56 14.19 -11.42
N ARG A 81 18.46 14.74 -10.60
CA ARG A 81 19.81 14.17 -10.45
C ARG A 81 19.77 13.05 -9.42
N TRP A 82 19.92 11.82 -9.90
CA TRP A 82 19.75 10.62 -9.07
C TRP A 82 20.91 10.37 -8.10
N GLY A 83 22.04 11.06 -8.26
CA GLY A 83 23.21 10.90 -7.42
C GLY A 83 24.49 11.44 -8.08
N PRO A 84 25.68 10.97 -7.67
CA PRO A 84 26.93 11.28 -8.35
C PRO A 84 26.90 10.87 -9.83
N ALA A 85 27.50 11.68 -10.70
CA ALA A 85 27.52 11.45 -12.15
C ALA A 85 28.06 10.04 -12.54
N ALA A 86 28.93 9.45 -11.71
CA ALA A 86 29.45 8.10 -11.92
C ALA A 86 28.38 7.00 -11.83
N TYR A 87 27.34 7.19 -11.01
CA TYR A 87 26.31 6.18 -10.74
C TYR A 87 24.92 6.58 -11.25
N GLU A 88 24.73 7.82 -11.68
CA GLU A 88 23.44 8.37 -12.11
C GLU A 88 22.74 7.51 -13.15
N ARG A 89 23.46 7.13 -14.22
CA ARG A 89 22.90 6.27 -15.29
C ARG A 89 22.50 4.88 -14.78
N HIS A 90 23.27 4.31 -13.87
CA HIS A 90 22.96 3.01 -13.28
C HIS A 90 21.73 3.10 -12.38
N LEU A 91 21.62 4.17 -11.58
CA LEU A 91 20.46 4.42 -10.72
C LEU A 91 19.18 4.65 -11.52
N GLN A 92 19.24 5.43 -12.60
CA GLN A 92 18.14 5.62 -13.53
C GLN A 92 17.66 4.29 -14.13
N LEU A 93 18.58 3.50 -14.65
CA LEU A 93 18.26 2.19 -15.25
C LEU A 93 17.68 1.24 -14.20
N SER A 94 18.28 1.14 -13.02
CA SER A 94 17.77 0.31 -11.93
C SER A 94 16.38 0.76 -11.48
N SER A 95 16.12 2.08 -11.37
CA SER A 95 14.80 2.60 -11.04
C SER A 95 13.77 2.27 -12.13
N ALA A 96 14.15 2.34 -13.41
CA ALA A 96 13.27 1.96 -14.51
C ALA A 96 12.93 0.46 -14.47
N VAL A 97 13.92 -0.40 -14.22
CA VAL A 97 13.73 -1.85 -14.08
C VAL A 97 12.79 -2.15 -12.90
N VAL A 98 13.03 -1.55 -11.74
CA VAL A 98 12.16 -1.73 -10.57
C VAL A 98 10.74 -1.20 -10.85
N GLY A 99 10.61 -0.07 -11.53
CA GLY A 99 9.32 0.48 -11.96
C GLY A 99 8.55 -0.48 -12.86
N CYS A 100 9.22 -1.07 -13.87
CA CYS A 100 8.63 -2.11 -14.72
C CYS A 100 8.19 -3.34 -13.92
N LEU A 101 9.04 -3.83 -13.00
CA LEU A 101 8.69 -4.96 -12.13
C LEU A 101 7.50 -4.64 -11.22
N ALA A 102 7.40 -3.41 -10.71
CA ALA A 102 6.28 -2.95 -9.89
C ALA A 102 4.96 -2.90 -10.69
N ILE A 103 5.00 -2.43 -11.94
CA ILE A 103 3.84 -2.47 -12.86
C ILE A 103 3.41 -3.92 -13.09
N LEU A 104 4.33 -4.81 -13.46
CA LEU A 104 4.03 -6.22 -13.73
C LEU A 104 3.48 -6.94 -12.49
N SER A 105 4.12 -6.73 -11.34
CA SER A 105 3.68 -7.27 -10.05
C SER A 105 2.29 -6.76 -9.66
N GLY A 106 2.01 -5.48 -9.86
CA GLY A 106 0.71 -4.89 -9.60
C GLY A 106 -0.38 -5.42 -10.53
N PHE A 107 -0.11 -5.60 -11.82
CA PHE A 107 -1.07 -6.24 -12.73
C PHE A 107 -1.33 -7.70 -12.35
N TRP A 108 -0.29 -8.45 -11.99
CA TRP A 108 -0.43 -9.85 -11.59
C TRP A 108 -1.20 -9.99 -10.28
N GLY A 109 -0.90 -9.15 -9.28
CA GLY A 109 -1.62 -9.09 -8.01
C GLY A 109 -3.09 -8.71 -8.20
N ALA A 110 -3.39 -7.71 -9.02
CA ALA A 110 -4.76 -7.29 -9.31
C ALA A 110 -5.56 -8.37 -10.07
N LYS A 111 -4.94 -9.09 -11.01
CA LYS A 111 -5.57 -10.21 -11.71
C LYS A 111 -5.82 -11.38 -10.77
N SER A 112 -4.87 -11.69 -9.90
CA SER A 112 -4.96 -12.81 -8.96
C SER A 112 -5.88 -12.54 -7.78
N ALA A 113 -6.20 -11.28 -7.47
CA ALA A 113 -7.20 -10.94 -6.46
C ALA A 113 -8.59 -11.55 -6.78
N ARG A 114 -8.85 -11.95 -8.04
CA ARG A 114 -10.06 -12.66 -8.45
C ARG A 114 -10.08 -14.13 -8.04
N SER A 115 -8.92 -14.79 -8.07
CA SER A 115 -8.80 -16.23 -7.80
C SER A 115 -8.36 -16.57 -6.38
N CYS A 116 -8.03 -15.55 -5.55
CA CYS A 116 -7.51 -15.73 -4.19
C CYS A 116 -6.36 -16.75 -4.10
N ASN A 117 -5.52 -16.84 -5.14
CA ASN A 117 -4.42 -17.81 -5.15
C ASN A 117 -3.33 -17.40 -4.13
N HIS A 118 -3.17 -18.22 -3.08
CA HIS A 118 -2.20 -17.98 -1.99
C HIS A 118 -0.77 -17.78 -2.51
N LYS A 119 -0.36 -18.50 -3.57
CA LYS A 119 1.00 -18.37 -4.16
C LYS A 119 1.24 -16.97 -4.70
N VAL A 120 0.23 -16.35 -5.30
CA VAL A 120 0.37 -15.01 -5.86
C VAL A 120 0.37 -13.96 -4.75
N VAL A 121 -0.48 -14.10 -3.73
CA VAL A 121 -0.45 -13.19 -2.56
C VAL A 121 0.91 -13.24 -1.87
N HIS A 122 1.48 -14.44 -1.72
CA HIS A 122 2.84 -14.63 -1.22
C HIS A 122 3.90 -13.93 -2.09
N ASN A 123 3.84 -14.11 -3.42
CA ASN A 123 4.78 -13.45 -4.34
C ASN A 123 4.65 -11.93 -4.33
N VAL A 124 3.42 -11.39 -4.25
CA VAL A 124 3.18 -9.95 -4.11
C VAL A 124 3.78 -9.45 -2.80
N ARG A 125 3.64 -10.18 -1.69
CA ARG A 125 4.27 -9.84 -0.41
C ARG A 125 5.80 -9.86 -0.48
N LEU A 126 6.39 -10.89 -1.10
CA LEU A 126 7.84 -10.93 -1.33
C LEU A 126 8.33 -9.76 -2.19
N PHE A 127 7.57 -9.41 -3.22
CA PHE A 127 7.88 -8.25 -4.04
C PHE A 127 7.80 -6.94 -3.24
N GLN A 128 6.81 -6.77 -2.35
CA GLN A 128 6.75 -5.60 -1.47
C GLN A 128 7.96 -5.50 -0.54
N LEU A 129 8.46 -6.62 -0.02
CA LEU A 129 9.68 -6.65 0.78
C LEU A 129 10.90 -6.20 -0.04
N PHE A 130 11.06 -6.76 -1.25
CA PHE A 130 12.10 -6.31 -2.18
C PHE A 130 11.98 -4.80 -2.48
N PHE A 131 10.77 -4.31 -2.72
CA PHE A 131 10.53 -2.92 -3.07
C PHE A 131 10.77 -1.95 -1.91
N MET A 132 10.50 -2.39 -0.67
CA MET A 132 10.88 -1.69 0.55
C MET A 132 12.40 -1.58 0.67
N CYS A 133 13.14 -2.67 0.47
CA CYS A 133 14.61 -2.64 0.46
C CYS A 133 15.14 -1.69 -0.62
N TRP A 134 14.58 -1.73 -1.82
CA TRP A 134 14.92 -0.80 -2.89
C TRP A 134 14.65 0.66 -2.47
N THR A 135 13.52 0.94 -1.81
CA THR A 135 13.19 2.29 -1.33
C THR A 135 14.23 2.78 -0.32
N VAL A 136 14.64 1.94 0.64
CA VAL A 136 15.71 2.29 1.59
C VAL A 136 17.02 2.60 0.86
N ILE A 137 17.44 1.71 -0.05
CA ILE A 137 18.67 1.89 -0.83
C ILE A 137 18.60 3.17 -1.67
N TRP A 138 17.46 3.42 -2.31
CA TRP A 138 17.25 4.60 -3.15
C TRP A 138 17.35 5.90 -2.34
N PHE A 139 16.63 5.98 -1.21
CA PHE A 139 16.69 7.16 -0.33
C PHE A 139 18.07 7.36 0.27
N ALA A 140 18.78 6.29 0.62
CA ALA A 140 20.16 6.38 1.06
C ALA A 140 21.05 6.93 -0.05
N LEU A 141 21.01 6.36 -1.26
CA LEU A 141 21.89 6.75 -2.36
C LEU A 141 21.65 8.19 -2.85
N VAL A 142 20.38 8.61 -2.93
CA VAL A 142 19.99 9.97 -3.36
C VAL A 142 20.20 10.99 -2.23
N GLY A 143 20.03 10.55 -0.98
CA GLY A 143 20.21 11.38 0.21
C GLY A 143 21.68 11.60 0.60
N MET A 144 22.62 10.83 0.05
CA MET A 144 24.05 11.02 0.31
C MET A 144 24.53 12.40 -0.18
N PRO A 145 25.48 13.03 0.54
CA PRO A 145 26.15 14.22 0.05
C PRO A 145 26.97 13.88 -1.21
N VAL A 146 26.77 14.63 -2.29
CA VAL A 146 27.37 14.32 -3.60
C VAL A 146 28.51 15.26 -3.95
N ARG A 147 28.53 16.49 -3.43
CA ARG A 147 29.64 17.44 -3.64
C ARG A 147 29.88 18.34 -2.43
N ILE A 148 31.13 18.37 -2.00
CA ILE A 148 31.68 19.45 -1.18
C ILE A 148 31.99 20.59 -2.15
N ASP A 149 31.02 21.47 -2.36
CA ASP A 149 31.26 22.72 -3.07
C ASP A 149 32.02 23.65 -2.14
N TYR A 150 33.33 23.72 -2.33
CA TYR A 150 34.15 24.68 -1.61
C TYR A 150 33.86 26.08 -2.14
N VAL A 151 33.34 26.95 -1.28
CA VAL A 151 33.19 28.36 -1.62
C VAL A 151 34.56 28.99 -1.45
N SER A 152 35.19 29.37 -2.56
CA SER A 152 36.40 30.19 -2.48
C SER A 152 35.99 31.58 -2.00
N VAL A 153 36.19 31.86 -0.72
CA VAL A 153 36.03 33.22 -0.19
C VAL A 153 37.39 33.92 -0.38
N PRO A 154 37.44 35.09 -1.04
CA PRO A 154 38.67 35.85 -1.11
C PRO A 154 39.08 36.25 0.31
N VAL A 155 40.33 35.98 0.70
CA VAL A 155 40.87 36.26 2.05
C VAL A 155 40.97 37.77 2.33
N VAL A 156 40.76 38.59 1.30
CA VAL A 156 40.92 40.04 1.36
C VAL A 156 39.63 40.70 0.86
N ASP A 157 38.83 41.25 1.79
CA ASP A 157 37.62 42.03 1.49
C ASP A 157 37.92 43.38 0.80
N ARG A 158 39.21 43.75 0.67
CA ARG A 158 39.62 44.95 -0.06
C ARG A 158 39.68 44.68 -1.56
N TRP A 159 38.58 44.99 -2.22
CA TRP A 159 38.57 45.35 -3.64
C TRP A 159 39.64 46.45 -3.88
N PRO A 160 40.57 46.33 -4.85
CA PRO A 160 40.58 45.47 -6.05
C PRO A 160 41.54 44.25 -6.00
N ILE A 161 42.13 43.94 -4.83
CA ILE A 161 43.23 42.95 -4.74
C ILE A 161 42.72 41.51 -4.96
N SER A 162 41.47 41.22 -4.62
CA SER A 162 40.87 39.88 -4.74
C SER A 162 40.78 39.31 -6.16
N ALA A 163 41.01 40.12 -7.20
CA ALA A 163 41.00 39.69 -8.60
C ALA A 163 42.38 39.31 -9.16
N LEU A 164 43.46 39.50 -8.40
CA LEU A 164 44.81 39.24 -8.91
C LEU A 164 45.09 37.73 -9.02
N PRO A 165 45.64 37.25 -10.16
CA PRO A 165 46.06 35.86 -10.31
C PRO A 165 47.19 35.54 -9.32
N GLY A 166 47.05 34.42 -8.59
CA GLY A 166 48.08 33.92 -7.64
C GLY A 166 47.76 34.09 -6.16
N ILE A 167 46.62 34.70 -5.78
CA ILE A 167 46.22 34.79 -4.37
C ILE A 167 45.71 33.43 -3.89
N PRO A 168 46.23 32.88 -2.77
CA PRO A 168 45.72 31.64 -2.19
C PRO A 168 44.25 31.81 -1.81
N LYS A 169 43.38 31.04 -2.46
CA LYS A 169 41.97 30.95 -2.09
C LYS A 169 41.85 29.95 -0.95
N HIS A 170 41.48 30.41 0.24
CA HIS A 170 41.06 29.47 1.28
C HIS A 170 39.71 28.88 0.86
N LEU A 171 39.70 27.56 0.68
CA LEU A 171 38.50 26.78 0.44
C LEU A 171 37.72 26.74 1.76
N VAL A 172 36.77 27.65 1.93
CA VAL A 172 35.90 27.64 3.10
C VAL A 172 34.78 26.66 2.79
N VAL A 173 34.73 25.57 3.55
CA VAL A 173 33.59 24.65 3.53
C VAL A 173 32.41 25.39 4.14
N ASP A 174 31.25 25.33 3.48
CA ASP A 174 30.01 25.90 4.00
C ASP A 174 29.76 25.33 5.42
N PRO A 175 29.76 26.15 6.49
CA PRO A 175 29.65 25.64 7.85
C PRO A 175 28.31 24.93 8.11
N GLN A 176 27.29 25.16 7.26
CA GLN A 176 26.03 24.43 7.32
C GLN A 176 26.11 23.01 6.73
N TRP A 177 27.13 22.73 5.91
CA TRP A 177 27.30 21.49 5.16
C TRP A 177 28.78 21.07 5.12
N PRO A 178 29.39 20.71 6.27
CA PRO A 178 30.80 20.33 6.34
C PRO A 178 31.14 19.13 5.44
N ASP A 179 30.18 18.22 5.24
CA ASP A 179 30.34 17.00 4.43
C ASP A 179 29.85 17.17 2.98
N GLY A 180 29.49 18.40 2.59
CA GLY A 180 28.96 18.70 1.26
C GLY A 180 27.44 18.72 1.19
N LYS A 181 26.93 19.31 0.10
CA LYS A 181 25.48 19.47 -0.10
C LYS A 181 24.89 18.18 -0.70
N PRO A 182 23.75 17.70 -0.19
CA PRO A 182 23.03 16.59 -0.80
C PRO A 182 22.55 16.95 -2.21
N ALA A 183 22.54 15.98 -3.12
CA ALA A 183 22.15 16.19 -4.52
C ALA A 183 20.78 16.84 -4.67
N VAL A 184 19.84 16.45 -3.79
CA VAL A 184 18.48 17.01 -3.71
C VAL A 184 18.48 18.55 -3.60
N CYS A 185 19.52 19.16 -3.01
CA CYS A 185 19.59 20.62 -2.93
C CYS A 185 19.86 21.30 -4.28
N GLY A 186 20.61 20.65 -5.17
CA GLY A 186 20.82 21.11 -6.55
C GLY A 186 19.53 21.02 -7.36
N ASP A 187 18.81 19.91 -7.24
CA ASP A 187 17.56 19.68 -7.99
C ASP A 187 16.51 20.75 -7.72
N ILE A 188 16.41 21.27 -6.49
CA ILE A 188 15.45 22.32 -6.17
C ILE A 188 15.80 23.62 -6.90
N ALA A 189 17.09 23.93 -7.05
CA ALA A 189 17.50 25.12 -7.78
C ALA A 189 17.15 24.98 -9.27
N ASP A 190 17.41 23.81 -9.84
CA ASP A 190 17.08 23.47 -11.23
C ASP A 190 15.54 23.47 -11.44
N ILE A 191 14.76 22.89 -10.53
CA ILE A 191 13.30 22.91 -10.54
C ILE A 191 12.78 24.34 -10.42
N LYS A 192 13.39 25.19 -9.57
CA LYS A 192 13.02 26.61 -9.46
C LYS A 192 13.22 27.32 -10.80
N ALA A 193 14.34 27.08 -11.48
CA ALA A 193 14.63 27.66 -12.79
C ALA A 193 13.62 27.19 -13.86
N ARG A 194 13.36 25.88 -13.93
CA ARG A 194 12.42 25.28 -14.89
C ARG A 194 10.98 25.70 -14.65
N LEU A 195 10.56 25.83 -13.38
CA LEU A 195 9.22 26.31 -13.07
C LEU A 195 9.07 27.75 -13.55
N VAL A 196 10.07 28.61 -13.35
CA VAL A 196 10.05 29.98 -13.88
C VAL A 196 9.93 29.96 -15.40
N GLU A 197 10.77 29.18 -16.09
CA GLU A 197 10.72 29.08 -17.56
C GLU A 197 9.37 28.53 -18.09
N SER A 198 8.83 27.50 -17.45
CA SER A 198 7.53 26.91 -17.83
C SER A 198 6.37 27.90 -17.62
N LEU A 199 6.41 28.67 -16.54
CA LEU A 199 5.43 29.74 -16.28
C LEU A 199 5.56 30.89 -17.28
N GLU A 200 6.79 31.17 -17.74
CA GLU A 200 7.05 32.22 -18.72
C GLU A 200 6.64 31.85 -20.14
N SER A 201 6.75 30.56 -20.52
CA SER A 201 6.43 30.07 -21.87
C SER A 201 4.93 29.89 -22.13
N LYS A 202 4.13 29.55 -21.11
CA LYS A 202 2.71 29.20 -21.30
C LYS A 202 1.72 30.36 -21.22
N GLN A 203 2.11 31.54 -20.74
CA GLN A 203 1.14 32.57 -20.35
C GLN A 203 1.16 33.82 -21.25
N LYS A 204 0.13 33.96 -22.10
CA LYS A 204 -0.10 35.15 -22.95
C LYS A 204 -0.44 36.41 -22.14
N ASN A 205 -0.97 36.27 -20.93
CA ASN A 205 -1.46 37.40 -20.15
C ASN A 205 -0.38 37.95 -19.20
N ARG A 206 0.09 39.18 -19.47
CA ARG A 206 1.21 39.83 -18.78
C ARG A 206 0.99 40.02 -17.28
N PHE A 207 -0.26 40.32 -16.87
CA PHE A 207 -0.59 40.53 -15.47
C PHE A 207 -0.51 39.22 -14.66
N LEU A 208 -1.16 38.16 -15.15
CA LEU A 208 -1.12 36.82 -14.53
C LEU A 208 0.31 36.30 -14.42
N ARG A 209 1.14 36.47 -15.45
CA ARG A 209 2.56 36.08 -15.42
C ARG A 209 3.32 36.74 -14.28
N THR A 210 3.09 38.04 -14.05
CA THR A 210 3.79 38.80 -13.00
C THR A 210 3.34 38.38 -11.61
N THR A 211 2.04 38.19 -11.41
CA THR A 211 1.47 37.75 -10.12
C THR A 211 1.88 36.32 -9.80
N LEU A 212 1.79 35.40 -10.76
CA LEU A 212 2.15 34.01 -10.56
C LEU A 212 3.65 33.84 -10.29
N ARG A 213 4.51 34.62 -10.98
CA ARG A 213 5.96 34.66 -10.71
C ARG A 213 6.25 35.18 -9.30
N LYS A 214 5.58 36.24 -8.86
CA LYS A 214 5.76 36.76 -7.49
C LYS A 214 5.31 35.74 -6.44
N VAL A 215 4.16 35.11 -6.63
CA VAL A 215 3.63 34.09 -5.70
C VAL A 215 4.52 32.85 -5.69
N SER A 216 4.91 32.33 -6.85
CA SER A 216 5.75 31.13 -6.93
C SER A 216 7.14 31.37 -6.31
N VAL A 217 7.78 32.51 -6.61
CA VAL A 217 9.07 32.87 -6.01
C VAL A 217 8.94 33.10 -4.51
N ALA A 218 7.87 33.74 -4.04
CA ALA A 218 7.63 33.94 -2.61
C ALA A 218 7.41 32.62 -1.87
N LEU A 219 6.60 31.71 -2.44
CA LEU A 219 6.40 30.36 -1.92
C LEU A 219 7.71 29.57 -1.91
N LEU A 220 8.41 29.52 -3.04
CA LEU A 220 9.66 28.76 -3.19
C LEU A 220 10.80 29.30 -2.33
N LYS A 221 10.88 30.61 -2.11
CA LYS A 221 11.90 31.24 -1.26
C LYS A 221 11.61 31.04 0.23
N LYS A 222 10.33 31.10 0.63
CA LYS A 222 9.92 30.98 2.04
C LYS A 222 9.81 29.51 2.49
N VAL A 223 9.50 28.60 1.58
CA VAL A 223 9.14 27.20 1.91
C VAL A 223 10.29 26.21 1.65
N LEU A 224 11.21 26.48 0.72
CA LEU A 224 12.24 25.51 0.30
C LEU A 224 13.64 26.07 0.46
N THR A 225 14.05 26.27 1.72
CA THR A 225 15.49 26.29 2.06
C THR A 225 16.06 24.88 1.87
N CYS A 226 17.33 24.74 1.47
CA CYS A 226 17.96 23.41 1.26
C CYS A 226 17.80 22.51 2.51
N GLN A 227 17.97 23.07 3.71
CA GLN A 227 17.75 22.34 4.97
C GLN A 227 16.30 21.85 5.14
N GLN A 228 15.30 22.67 4.82
CA GLN A 228 13.89 22.24 4.87
C GLN A 228 13.60 21.16 3.84
N THR A 229 14.17 21.25 2.64
CA THR A 229 13.91 20.25 1.62
C THR A 229 14.53 18.90 1.94
N VAL A 230 15.73 18.89 2.54
CA VAL A 230 16.32 17.65 3.07
C VAL A 230 15.43 17.05 4.15
N LYS A 231 14.87 17.86 5.06
CA LYS A 231 13.90 17.38 6.06
C LYS A 231 12.64 16.81 5.41
N VAL A 232 12.08 17.49 4.40
CA VAL A 232 10.90 17.03 3.66
C VAL A 232 11.19 15.74 2.90
N PHE A 233 12.37 15.64 2.28
CA PHE A 233 12.83 14.45 1.56
C PHE A 233 12.87 13.23 2.49
N TRP A 234 13.53 13.33 3.64
CA TRP A 234 13.59 12.25 4.62
C TRP A 234 12.23 11.95 5.25
N SER A 235 11.40 12.96 5.49
CA SER A 235 10.04 12.77 6.00
C SER A 235 9.17 12.01 4.99
N CYS A 236 9.29 12.34 3.70
CA CYS A 236 8.63 11.62 2.62
C CYS A 236 9.12 10.17 2.54
N GLY A 237 10.43 9.95 2.64
CA GLY A 237 11.02 8.61 2.70
C GLY A 237 10.51 7.79 3.88
N ALA A 238 10.46 8.36 5.09
CA ALA A 238 9.91 7.70 6.27
C ALA A 238 8.43 7.36 6.10
N LEU A 239 7.62 8.27 5.54
CA LEU A 239 6.20 8.04 5.27
C LEU A 239 5.99 6.92 4.24
N LEU A 240 6.78 6.89 3.17
CA LEU A 240 6.74 5.81 2.17
C LEU A 240 7.13 4.47 2.77
N LEU A 241 8.16 4.42 3.63
CA LEU A 241 8.56 3.20 4.33
C LEU A 241 7.48 2.71 5.30
N ALA A 242 6.85 3.61 6.06
CA ALA A 242 5.74 3.27 6.95
C ALA A 242 4.55 2.71 6.15
N PHE A 243 4.20 3.34 5.04
CA PHE A 243 3.16 2.86 4.13
C PHE A 243 3.48 1.47 3.55
N ARG A 244 4.74 1.23 3.16
CA ARG A 244 5.21 -0.08 2.68
C ARG A 244 5.12 -1.16 3.75
N PHE A 245 5.60 -0.85 4.95
CA PHE A 245 5.52 -1.75 6.10
C PHE A 245 4.08 -2.14 6.39
N TYR A 246 3.16 -1.16 6.38
CA TYR A 246 1.74 -1.38 6.54
C TYR A 246 1.16 -2.28 5.43
N CYS A 247 1.53 -2.04 4.17
CA CYS A 247 1.12 -2.90 3.05
C CYS A 247 1.62 -4.35 3.20
N ILE A 248 2.88 -4.54 3.63
CA ILE A 248 3.46 -5.87 3.92
C ILE A 248 2.71 -6.55 5.06
N HIS A 249 2.40 -5.80 6.11
CA HIS A 249 1.64 -6.28 7.27
C HIS A 249 0.25 -6.75 6.85
N ILE A 250 -0.49 -5.93 6.10
CA ILE A 250 -1.80 -6.27 5.53
C ILE A 250 -1.73 -7.53 4.66
N LEU A 251 -0.75 -7.61 3.75
CA LEU A 251 -0.61 -8.78 2.89
C LEU A 251 -0.25 -10.04 3.69
N GLY A 252 0.56 -9.90 4.74
CA GLY A 252 0.86 -10.99 5.68
C GLY A 252 -0.40 -11.46 6.41
N TYR A 253 -1.24 -10.52 6.83
CA TYR A 253 -2.54 -10.80 7.44
C TYR A 253 -3.47 -11.56 6.48
N PHE A 254 -3.62 -11.04 5.26
CA PHE A 254 -4.40 -11.68 4.20
C PHE A 254 -3.90 -13.07 3.83
N PHE A 255 -2.59 -13.26 3.78
CA PHE A 255 -2.00 -14.57 3.54
C PHE A 255 -2.39 -15.58 4.63
N LYS A 256 -2.35 -15.19 5.91
CA LYS A 256 -2.81 -16.04 7.03
C LYS A 256 -4.29 -16.38 6.91
N VAL A 257 -5.13 -15.40 6.57
CA VAL A 257 -6.57 -15.61 6.33
C VAL A 257 -6.84 -16.61 5.22
N ILE A 258 -6.12 -16.49 4.09
CA ILE A 258 -6.26 -17.42 2.95
C ILE A 258 -5.82 -18.84 3.35
N LEU A 259 -4.71 -18.96 4.10
CA LEU A 259 -4.24 -20.27 4.58
C LEU A 259 -5.25 -20.96 5.50
N ARG A 260 -6.07 -20.19 6.22
CA ARG A 260 -7.17 -20.70 7.05
C ARG A 260 -8.43 -21.09 6.29
N GLY A 261 -8.36 -21.14 4.96
CA GLY A 261 -9.52 -21.44 4.12
C GLY A 261 -10.46 -20.25 3.93
N GLY A 262 -10.07 -19.05 4.40
CA GLY A 262 -10.79 -17.82 4.10
C GLY A 262 -10.68 -17.50 2.61
N ASP A 263 -11.71 -17.82 1.85
CA ASP A 263 -11.88 -17.43 0.44
C ASP A 263 -12.23 -15.93 0.25
N GLY A 264 -12.27 -15.20 1.37
CA GLY A 264 -12.71 -13.82 1.46
C GLY A 264 -14.21 -13.67 1.38
N VAL A 265 -14.98 -14.76 1.48
CA VAL A 265 -16.45 -14.77 1.41
C VAL A 265 -17.09 -14.96 2.80
N MET A 266 -16.48 -15.71 3.73
CA MET A 266 -16.76 -15.65 5.17
C MET A 266 -15.84 -16.64 5.92
N ILE A 267 -15.32 -16.25 7.09
CA ILE A 267 -14.78 -17.21 8.06
C ILE A 267 -15.91 -17.48 9.05
N MET A 268 -16.43 -18.72 9.11
CA MET A 268 -17.25 -19.17 10.23
C MET A 268 -16.30 -19.66 11.32
N GLY A 269 -16.16 -18.90 12.40
CA GLY A 269 -15.28 -19.23 13.53
C GLY A 269 -15.17 -18.07 14.51
N ARG A 270 -14.77 -18.35 15.76
CA ARG A 270 -14.50 -17.30 16.76
C ARG A 270 -13.16 -16.63 16.44
N LEU A 271 -12.97 -15.39 16.89
CA LEU A 271 -11.72 -14.66 16.66
C LEU A 271 -10.52 -15.40 17.28
N ASP A 272 -10.74 -16.08 18.40
CA ASP A 272 -9.73 -16.80 19.16
C ASP A 272 -9.16 -18.01 18.37
N ASP A 273 -9.94 -18.55 17.43
CA ASP A 273 -9.47 -19.60 16.51
C ASP A 273 -8.38 -19.08 15.55
N LEU A 274 -8.20 -17.74 15.47
CA LEU A 274 -7.09 -17.14 14.73
C LEU A 274 -5.75 -17.14 15.48
N ASP A 275 -5.66 -17.58 16.73
CA ASP A 275 -4.39 -17.61 17.44
C ASP A 275 -3.81 -19.03 17.57
N GLU A 276 -4.58 -20.07 17.24
CA GLU A 276 -4.06 -21.43 17.26
C GLU A 276 -2.99 -21.68 16.16
N PRO A 277 -1.81 -22.23 16.52
CA PRO A 277 -0.75 -22.55 15.57
C PRO A 277 -1.15 -23.74 14.70
N PHE A 278 -1.29 -23.52 13.40
CA PHE A 278 -1.58 -24.59 12.44
C PHE A 278 -0.33 -25.39 12.07
N SER A 279 -0.45 -26.71 12.03
CA SER A 279 0.49 -27.53 11.28
C SER A 279 0.31 -27.24 9.79
N ALA A 280 1.40 -26.86 9.11
CA ALA A 280 1.38 -26.45 7.70
C ALA A 280 0.86 -27.51 6.71
N SER A 281 0.58 -28.74 7.18
CA SER A 281 0.06 -29.85 6.39
C SER A 281 -1.47 -29.98 6.38
N SER A 282 -2.20 -29.19 7.17
CA SER A 282 -3.66 -29.33 7.26
C SER A 282 -4.35 -28.73 6.03
N THR A 283 -4.91 -29.58 5.17
CA THR A 283 -5.66 -29.15 3.98
C THR A 283 -6.93 -28.38 4.37
N SER A 284 -7.35 -27.38 3.57
CA SER A 284 -8.58 -26.59 3.81
C SER A 284 -9.83 -27.45 4.07
N LEU A 285 -9.88 -28.63 3.46
CA LEU A 285 -10.97 -29.60 3.62
C LEU A 285 -11.02 -30.18 5.06
N VAL A 286 -9.86 -30.40 5.69
CA VAL A 286 -9.77 -30.86 7.10
C VAL A 286 -10.27 -29.78 8.05
N LEU A 287 -9.92 -28.53 7.77
CA LEU A 287 -10.39 -27.36 8.50
C LEU A 287 -11.91 -27.18 8.40
N MET A 288 -12.42 -27.22 7.17
CA MET A 288 -13.86 -27.11 6.93
C MET A 288 -14.63 -28.27 7.59
N ARG A 289 -14.08 -29.49 7.56
CA ARG A 289 -14.67 -30.63 8.26
C ARG A 289 -14.68 -30.43 9.78
N LYS A 290 -13.61 -29.90 10.38
CA LYS A 290 -13.58 -29.57 11.81
C LYS A 290 -14.59 -28.49 12.19
N GLN A 291 -14.69 -27.42 11.40
CA GLN A 291 -15.63 -26.32 11.64
C GLN A 291 -17.09 -26.78 11.47
N VAL A 292 -17.39 -27.55 10.42
CA VAL A 292 -18.70 -28.17 10.23
C VAL A 292 -19.01 -29.12 11.38
N GLN A 293 -18.04 -29.92 11.84
CA GLN A 293 -18.23 -30.81 12.98
C GLN A 293 -18.47 -30.05 14.28
N GLN A 294 -17.74 -28.97 14.54
CA GLN A 294 -17.96 -28.14 15.72
C GLN A 294 -19.33 -27.47 15.68
N ALA A 295 -19.70 -26.86 14.55
CA ALA A 295 -21.02 -26.27 14.38
C ALA A 295 -22.13 -27.32 14.51
N PHE A 296 -21.92 -28.52 13.97
CA PHE A 296 -22.84 -29.63 14.12
C PHE A 296 -22.98 -30.03 15.60
N ASN A 297 -21.88 -30.23 16.31
CA ASN A 297 -21.87 -30.57 17.73
C ASN A 297 -22.46 -29.46 18.64
N GLU A 298 -22.39 -28.20 18.22
CA GLU A 298 -23.04 -27.09 18.92
C GLU A 298 -24.55 -27.03 18.67
N MET A 299 -25.01 -27.54 17.52
CA MET A 299 -26.42 -27.60 17.17
C MET A 299 -27.10 -28.89 17.67
N ASP A 300 -26.39 -30.01 17.69
CA ASP A 300 -26.81 -31.34 18.16
C ASP A 300 -26.79 -31.36 19.70
N ALA A 301 -27.89 -30.94 20.30
CA ALA A 301 -28.00 -30.72 21.74
C ALA A 301 -28.24 -32.02 22.50
N ASP A 302 -28.89 -33.00 21.87
CA ASP A 302 -29.14 -34.31 22.45
C ASP A 302 -28.00 -35.32 22.19
N GLY A 303 -27.10 -35.02 21.25
CA GLY A 303 -25.92 -35.82 20.93
C GLY A 303 -26.24 -37.09 20.15
N ASP A 304 -27.39 -37.16 19.48
CA ASP A 304 -27.82 -38.33 18.71
C ASP A 304 -27.10 -38.45 17.35
N GLY A 305 -26.28 -37.46 17.00
CA GLY A 305 -25.54 -37.40 15.75
C GLY A 305 -26.40 -36.97 14.56
N ARG A 306 -27.59 -36.42 14.81
CA ARG A 306 -28.54 -35.87 13.84
C ARG A 306 -28.91 -34.44 14.26
N LEU A 307 -29.68 -33.78 13.41
CA LEU A 307 -30.22 -32.45 13.69
C LEU A 307 -31.72 -32.51 13.52
N SER A 308 -32.43 -32.43 14.63
CA SER A 308 -33.88 -32.23 14.64
C SER A 308 -34.23 -30.81 14.20
N PHE A 309 -35.48 -30.61 13.78
CA PHE A 309 -35.94 -29.28 13.37
C PHE A 309 -35.98 -28.32 14.56
N GLU A 310 -36.33 -28.84 15.73
CA GLU A 310 -36.36 -28.12 17.00
C GLU A 310 -34.97 -27.61 17.40
N GLU A 311 -33.94 -28.47 17.34
CA GLU A 311 -32.54 -28.09 17.64
C GLU A 311 -32.03 -27.01 16.69
N LEU A 312 -32.31 -27.15 15.39
CA LEU A 312 -31.93 -26.16 14.39
C LEU A 312 -32.62 -24.80 14.66
N MET A 313 -33.90 -24.81 15.03
CA MET A 313 -34.62 -23.59 15.40
C MET A 313 -34.11 -22.96 16.67
N GLN A 314 -33.86 -23.77 17.70
CA GLN A 314 -33.30 -23.30 18.95
C GLN A 314 -31.95 -22.64 18.73
N TYR A 315 -31.04 -23.27 17.97
CA TYR A 315 -29.75 -22.68 17.64
C TYR A 315 -29.88 -21.36 16.87
N LEU A 316 -30.81 -21.25 15.93
CA LEU A 316 -31.05 -20.02 15.17
C LEU A 316 -31.64 -18.90 16.06
N GLU A 317 -32.53 -19.22 16.99
CA GLU A 317 -33.06 -18.28 17.98
C GLU A 317 -31.97 -17.80 18.95
N ASP A 318 -31.15 -18.72 19.45
CA ASP A 318 -30.03 -18.44 20.35
C ASP A 318 -28.99 -17.55 19.68
N SER A 319 -28.68 -17.86 18.42
CA SER A 319 -27.81 -17.05 17.57
C SER A 319 -28.39 -15.64 17.41
N ASN A 320 -29.68 -15.54 17.06
CA ASN A 320 -30.34 -14.26 16.86
C ASN A 320 -30.37 -13.40 18.13
N HIS A 321 -30.52 -14.02 19.31
CA HIS A 321 -30.43 -13.34 20.60
C HIS A 321 -29.01 -12.83 20.90
N ARG A 322 -27.97 -13.65 20.66
CA ARG A 322 -26.57 -13.19 20.77
C ARG A 322 -26.29 -12.00 19.85
N TYR A 323 -26.79 -12.04 18.61
CA TYR A 323 -26.60 -10.93 17.66
C TYR A 323 -27.40 -9.66 18.04
N LYS A 324 -28.61 -9.78 18.61
CA LYS A 324 -29.36 -8.63 19.13
C LYS A 324 -28.70 -7.96 20.34
N GLY A 325 -28.06 -8.75 21.21
CA GLY A 325 -27.33 -8.19 22.37
C GLY A 325 -26.13 -7.35 21.93
N ILE A 326 -25.38 -7.85 20.95
CA ILE A 326 -24.20 -7.17 20.40
C ILE A 326 -24.59 -5.90 19.64
N SER A 327 -25.66 -5.92 18.82
CA SER A 327 -26.11 -4.72 18.10
C SER A 327 -26.60 -3.62 19.03
N LYS A 328 -27.22 -3.98 20.16
CA LYS A 328 -27.66 -3.03 21.19
C LYS A 328 -26.48 -2.43 21.97
N ALA A 329 -25.44 -3.23 22.24
CA ALA A 329 -24.21 -2.76 22.87
C ALA A 329 -23.41 -1.80 21.97
N LEU A 330 -23.40 -2.03 20.66
CA LEU A 330 -22.69 -1.21 19.69
C LEU A 330 -23.48 0.04 19.24
N GLY A 331 -24.82 -0.04 19.24
CA GLY A 331 -25.71 1.09 18.91
C GLY A 331 -25.95 2.09 20.05
N SER A 332 -25.52 1.79 21.28
CA SER A 332 -25.67 2.69 22.44
C SER A 332 -24.47 3.64 22.63
N GLY A 333 -23.64 3.82 21.59
CA GLY A 333 -22.67 4.90 21.52
C GLY A 333 -23.37 6.19 21.12
N ASP A 334 -23.95 6.89 22.09
CA ASP A 334 -24.54 8.22 21.94
C ASP A 334 -23.51 9.22 21.40
N ASN A 335 -23.50 9.40 20.08
CA ASN A 335 -23.08 10.64 19.43
C ASN A 335 -24.09 10.92 18.32
N ALA A 336 -25.26 11.42 18.75
CA ALA A 336 -26.29 11.94 17.88
C ALA A 336 -25.76 13.17 17.11
N VAL A 337 -25.29 12.94 15.88
CA VAL A 337 -25.21 14.00 14.87
C VAL A 337 -26.64 14.30 14.45
N LYS A 338 -27.18 15.41 14.97
CA LYS A 338 -28.41 16.02 14.43
C LYS A 338 -28.11 16.48 13.00
N VAL A 339 -28.84 15.92 12.04
CA VAL A 339 -28.99 16.48 10.68
C VAL A 339 -30.06 17.55 10.71
#